data_AF-A0A4R4XBV5-F1
#
_entry.id   AF-A0A4R4XBV5-F1
#
_cell.length_a   1.000
_cell.length_b   1.000
_cell.length_c   1.000
_cell.angle_alpha   90.00
_cell.angle_beta   90.00
_cell.angle_gamma   90.00
#
_symmetry.space_group_name_H-M   'P 1'
#
loop_
_entity.id
_entity.type
_entity.pdbx_description
1 polymer ?
#
loop_
_entity_poly.entity_id
_entity_poly.type
_entity_poly.pdbx_seq_one_letter_code
_entity_poly.pdbx_strand_id
1 'polypeptide(L)'
;MPHCSAERSSTRTPIRCDLVPRLARRTQDHDAELSGERIAYRMTRPNLWAAGTYPSTNPWEFDVRKLRRIGALALIAALAGGTAQLTAAESAPAEASSGTPAIIQLGDSFASGEGGGWMGNSKSSTGSRHGTDLAAFQLAGGWSYAPEEKVYEPSTYREQNGHWGQNPCHRGREAPITWVKRAYPSVSKVVNVACSGAKNKNIWMPANGGQEQHPGMKTQLHELMSRISPNDDVKLVSISVGGNDINVGDSAGFGNLVEQCAIAWANAYLNPKPKDVFCKDAFESEIGPAVSNVFYEQLRTIDLVRQTLAAEGQPVGSYRLVLMGYPSITPAAFSDWAPITEISHMEERCPVRRFDSGWIHSHLIKRLNDVIQAATEERGVGFIDPTDAFDGHRLCESGTVRLPGYHQQARYAEWVRYLDADYPSWSSVGKYLINGGGTGDEALSVLLNSQRSLAESLHPNYWGQRALGNCLREYFKEASETGPPIRRSCFVGGVGDFDHPDYMALKDLPAHSKFTDTVNATIGNPITRTITVPTGVTAGHYFQWLPDISHPRKGQLRIHIIAPDGTLFAMRDFNPGDTGAFGNGTSTRDYTGDPSGKWTLKIWDNDPTYNGTMHGWSLKLF
;
A
#
# COMPACT_ATOMS: atom_id res chain seq x y z
N MET A 1 -25.36 11.01 -26.22
CA MET A 1 -26.56 11.43 -27.00
C MET A 1 -26.19 12.63 -27.84
N PRO A 2 -26.57 12.69 -29.13
CA PRO A 2 -26.87 13.96 -29.76
C PRO A 2 -28.33 14.02 -30.24
N HIS A 3 -29.00 15.06 -29.72
CA HIS A 3 -30.08 15.89 -30.25
C HIS A 3 -31.11 15.34 -31.25
N CYS A 4 -32.38 15.48 -30.84
CA CYS A 4 -33.51 15.65 -31.75
C CYS A 4 -34.38 16.84 -31.31
N SER A 5 -34.71 17.71 -32.25
CA SER A 5 -35.87 18.61 -32.21
C SER A 5 -36.75 18.31 -33.44
N ALA A 6 -38.04 18.20 -33.16
CA ALA A 6 -39.23 17.86 -33.98
C ALA A 6 -39.34 18.59 -35.35
N GLU A 7 -40.13 18.23 -36.37
CA GLU A 7 -41.31 17.35 -36.55
C GLU A 7 -41.66 17.32 -38.06
N ARG A 8 -42.13 16.18 -38.62
CA ARG A 8 -43.37 16.01 -39.45
C ARG A 8 -43.36 14.81 -40.43
N SER A 9 -44.46 14.06 -40.29
CA SER A 9 -45.26 13.30 -41.27
C SER A 9 -44.72 12.09 -42.06
N SER A 10 -45.28 10.93 -41.68
CA SER A 10 -45.93 9.89 -42.52
C SER A 10 -45.19 9.31 -43.73
N THR A 11 -44.78 8.04 -43.67
CA THR A 11 -45.47 6.86 -44.25
C THR A 11 -44.56 5.61 -44.24
N ARG A 12 -45.17 4.45 -44.45
CA ARG A 12 -44.74 3.07 -44.12
C ARG A 12 -43.58 2.49 -44.97
N THR A 13 -43.00 1.42 -44.36
CA THR A 13 -42.45 0.15 -44.92
C THR A 13 -40.95 0.02 -45.24
N PRO A 14 -40.32 -1.16 -44.98
CA PRO A 14 -38.87 -1.35 -44.82
C PRO A 14 -38.18 -1.93 -46.07
N ILE A 15 -36.87 -1.70 -46.21
CA ILE A 15 -36.04 -2.30 -47.27
C ILE A 15 -34.92 -3.15 -46.66
N ARG A 16 -34.92 -4.44 -47.05
CA ARG A 16 -33.84 -5.42 -46.95
C ARG A 16 -32.71 -5.08 -47.94
N CYS A 17 -31.48 -5.46 -47.63
CA CYS A 17 -30.48 -5.76 -48.66
C CYS A 17 -29.80 -7.12 -48.39
N ASP A 18 -30.02 -8.04 -49.32
CA ASP A 18 -29.34 -9.33 -49.47
C ASP A 18 -28.04 -9.17 -50.31
N LEU A 19 -26.92 -9.64 -49.76
CA LEU A 19 -25.97 -10.67 -50.25
C LEU A 19 -25.62 -10.91 -51.77
N VAL A 20 -24.35 -11.38 -51.95
CA VAL A 20 -23.75 -12.31 -52.98
C VAL A 20 -22.98 -11.65 -54.20
N PRO A 21 -21.94 -12.25 -54.88
CA PRO A 21 -21.27 -13.59 -54.79
C PRO A 21 -19.71 -13.71 -54.80
N ARG A 22 -19.28 -14.80 -54.13
CA ARG A 22 -18.37 -15.94 -54.49
C ARG A 22 -17.44 -15.91 -55.73
N LEU A 23 -16.26 -16.52 -55.53
CA LEU A 23 -15.65 -17.53 -56.43
C LEU A 23 -14.94 -18.63 -55.61
N ALA A 24 -14.95 -19.86 -56.14
CA ALA A 24 -14.68 -21.12 -55.44
C ALA A 24 -13.73 -22.06 -56.21
N ARG A 25 -13.30 -23.13 -55.51
CA ARG A 25 -12.58 -24.38 -55.90
C ARG A 25 -11.06 -24.34 -55.59
N ARG A 26 -10.40 -25.42 -55.13
CA ARG A 26 -10.66 -26.87 -55.28
C ARG A 26 -9.95 -27.68 -54.16
N THR A 27 -10.47 -28.86 -53.90
CA THR A 27 -10.05 -29.95 -53.00
C THR A 27 -8.79 -30.70 -53.45
N GLN A 28 -8.01 -31.24 -52.51
CA GLN A 28 -7.33 -32.53 -52.65
C GLN A 28 -6.93 -33.14 -51.29
N ASP A 29 -7.39 -34.38 -51.08
CA ASP A 29 -7.02 -35.30 -50.00
C ASP A 29 -5.55 -35.77 -50.12
N HIS A 30 -4.94 -36.12 -48.98
CA HIS A 30 -4.03 -37.26 -48.86
C HIS A 30 -3.91 -37.72 -47.40
N ASP A 31 -4.33 -38.96 -47.18
CA ASP A 31 -4.02 -39.79 -46.00
C ASP A 31 -2.53 -40.08 -45.87
N ALA A 32 -2.03 -40.12 -44.64
CA ALA A 32 -0.93 -41.00 -44.23
C ALA A 32 -0.99 -41.23 -42.71
N GLU A 33 -1.26 -42.48 -42.33
CA GLU A 33 -1.03 -43.07 -41.02
C GLU A 33 0.39 -42.75 -40.51
N LEU A 34 0.55 -42.60 -39.19
CA LEU A 34 1.69 -43.19 -38.50
C LEU A 34 1.32 -43.52 -37.03
N SER A 35 1.53 -44.79 -36.75
CA SER A 35 1.40 -45.57 -35.53
C SER A 35 1.90 -44.91 -34.24
N GLY A 36 1.20 -45.21 -33.15
CA GLY A 36 1.61 -44.84 -31.81
C GLY A 36 2.73 -45.67 -31.22
N GLU A 37 3.43 -45.06 -30.28
CA GLU A 37 4.16 -45.74 -29.22
C GLU A 37 3.93 -44.99 -27.90
N ARG A 38 3.26 -45.65 -26.96
CA ARG A 38 3.15 -45.21 -25.57
C ARG A 38 4.43 -45.58 -24.86
N ILE A 39 5.23 -44.58 -24.47
CA ILE A 39 6.31 -44.78 -23.50
C ILE A 39 5.85 -44.17 -22.17
N ALA A 40 5.55 -45.06 -21.22
CA ALA A 40 5.30 -44.72 -19.83
C ALA A 40 6.63 -44.35 -19.15
N TYR A 41 6.81 -43.09 -18.76
CA TYR A 41 7.86 -42.71 -17.83
C TYR A 41 7.34 -42.69 -16.39
N ARG A 42 7.77 -43.71 -15.66
CA ARG A 42 7.61 -43.90 -14.22
C ARG A 42 8.66 -43.01 -13.54
N MET A 43 8.26 -41.89 -12.94
CA MET A 43 9.17 -41.10 -12.10
C MET A 43 9.24 -41.71 -10.70
N THR A 44 10.34 -42.43 -10.47
CA THR A 44 10.84 -42.86 -9.16
C THR A 44 11.29 -41.65 -8.34
N ARG A 45 10.73 -41.50 -7.14
CA ARG A 45 11.26 -40.63 -6.07
C ARG A 45 12.56 -41.24 -5.50
N PRO A 46 13.59 -40.44 -5.20
CA PRO A 46 14.56 -40.82 -4.19
C PRO A 46 14.27 -40.08 -2.88
N ASN A 47 13.79 -40.83 -1.89
CA ASN A 47 14.06 -40.53 -0.48
C ASN A 47 15.48 -40.97 -0.19
N LEU A 48 16.33 -40.09 0.35
CA LEU A 48 17.47 -40.49 1.16
C LEU A 48 17.49 -39.65 2.43
N TRP A 49 17.21 -40.35 3.53
CA TRP A 49 17.48 -39.94 4.89
C TRP A 49 18.99 -39.89 5.11
N ALA A 50 19.46 -38.87 5.83
CA ALA A 50 20.66 -38.97 6.66
C ALA A 50 20.33 -38.37 8.03
N ALA A 51 20.16 -39.26 9.00
CA ALA A 51 20.07 -38.94 10.41
C ALA A 51 21.44 -38.49 10.91
N GLY A 52 21.49 -37.33 11.57
CA GLY A 52 22.62 -36.86 12.36
C GLY A 52 22.11 -36.40 13.72
N THR A 53 22.51 -37.12 14.77
CA THR A 53 22.15 -36.91 16.17
C THR A 53 23.16 -36.01 16.90
N TYR A 54 22.65 -35.30 17.93
CA TYR A 54 23.33 -34.61 19.06
C TYR A 54 23.90 -33.19 18.88
N PRO A 55 24.02 -32.37 19.96
CA PRO A 55 23.28 -32.36 21.23
C PRO A 55 22.70 -30.98 21.61
N SER A 56 21.68 -31.01 22.47
CA SER A 56 21.20 -29.90 23.27
C SER A 56 22.27 -29.39 24.23
N THR A 57 22.63 -28.11 24.15
CA THR A 57 23.13 -27.34 25.31
C THR A 57 22.62 -25.91 25.24
N ASN A 58 21.71 -25.58 26.15
CA ASN A 58 21.49 -24.22 26.62
C ASN A 58 22.75 -23.75 27.37
N PRO A 59 23.22 -22.52 27.13
CA PRO A 59 23.75 -21.77 28.26
C PRO A 59 23.52 -20.27 28.10
N TRP A 60 22.48 -19.71 28.69
CA TRP A 60 22.52 -18.32 29.17
C TRP A 60 21.73 -18.24 30.48
N GLU A 61 22.36 -18.80 31.51
CA GLU A 61 22.07 -18.48 32.90
C GLU A 61 22.38 -17.00 33.16
N PHE A 62 21.50 -16.41 33.96
CA PHE A 62 21.61 -15.08 34.54
C PHE A 62 22.92 -14.90 35.33
N ASP A 63 23.71 -13.86 35.01
CA ASP A 63 24.69 -13.31 35.96
C ASP A 63 24.16 -12.00 36.54
N VAL A 64 23.59 -12.12 37.74
CA VAL A 64 23.07 -11.04 38.56
C VAL A 64 24.13 -10.71 39.60
N ARG A 65 25.05 -9.77 39.33
CA ARG A 65 25.89 -9.12 40.37
C ARG A 65 26.72 -7.94 39.83
N LYS A 66 26.73 -6.86 40.62
CA LYS A 66 27.42 -5.54 40.50
C LYS A 66 26.54 -4.50 39.77
N LEU A 67 25.95 -3.50 40.42
CA LEU A 67 26.47 -2.61 41.45
C LEU A 67 25.40 -2.24 42.49
N ARG A 68 25.78 -2.34 43.77
CA ARG A 68 25.10 -1.75 44.94
C ARG A 68 25.83 -0.47 45.34
N ARG A 69 25.08 0.45 45.98
CA ARG A 69 25.46 1.72 46.65
C ARG A 69 25.44 2.90 45.66
N ILE A 70 24.61 3.93 45.83
CA ILE A 70 24.39 4.88 46.94
C ILE A 70 22.91 5.29 46.88
N GLY A 71 22.11 5.58 47.91
CA GLY A 71 22.24 5.74 49.35
C GLY A 71 20.89 6.30 49.81
N ALA A 72 20.27 5.69 50.82
CA ALA A 72 18.99 6.12 51.36
C ALA A 72 19.15 7.41 52.17
N LEU A 73 18.23 8.36 51.99
CA LEU A 73 17.91 9.39 52.98
C LEU A 73 16.39 9.55 53.01
N ALA A 74 15.78 8.86 53.96
CA ALA A 74 14.44 9.16 54.45
C ALA A 74 14.57 10.31 55.47
N LEU A 75 13.72 11.32 55.35
CA LEU A 75 13.45 12.25 56.45
C LEU A 75 11.94 12.36 56.64
N ILE A 76 11.52 11.99 57.85
CA ILE A 76 10.19 12.14 58.41
C ILE A 76 10.10 13.51 59.08
N ALA A 77 9.07 14.29 58.77
CA ALA A 77 8.41 15.31 59.60
C ALA A 77 7.42 16.07 58.69
N ALA A 78 6.22 16.50 59.07
CA ALA A 78 5.39 16.35 60.25
C ALA A 78 3.98 16.81 59.83
N LEU A 79 2.94 16.26 60.47
CA LEU A 79 1.57 16.73 60.34
C LEU A 79 1.44 18.17 60.86
N ALA A 80 1.03 19.09 60.00
CA ALA A 80 0.44 20.36 60.38
C ALA A 80 -0.67 20.72 59.38
N GLY A 81 -1.90 20.77 59.86
CA GLY A 81 -3.05 21.23 59.10
C GLY A 81 -2.91 22.71 58.74
N GLY A 82 -3.07 23.02 57.46
CA GLY A 82 -3.16 24.38 56.95
C GLY A 82 -3.88 24.34 55.61
N THR A 83 -5.10 24.90 55.58
CA THR A 83 -5.84 25.18 54.35
C THR A 83 -5.09 26.26 53.56
N ALA A 84 -4.19 25.85 52.67
CA ALA A 84 -3.58 26.74 51.69
C ALA A 84 -4.38 26.67 50.38
N GLN A 85 -4.97 27.80 50.00
CA GLN A 85 -5.56 27.99 48.68
C GLN A 85 -4.50 27.73 47.60
N LEU A 86 -4.77 26.75 46.74
CA LEU A 86 -4.03 26.53 45.50
C LEU A 86 -4.30 27.73 44.57
N THR A 87 -3.45 28.75 44.64
CA THR A 87 -3.27 29.65 43.50
C THR A 87 -2.50 28.86 42.46
N ALA A 88 -3.18 28.51 41.36
CA ALA A 88 -2.53 27.96 40.18
C ALA A 88 -1.46 28.96 39.72
N ALA A 89 -0.19 28.63 39.97
CA ALA A 89 0.91 29.31 39.31
C ALA A 89 0.83 28.93 37.84
N GLU A 90 0.46 29.90 37.02
CA GLU A 90 0.49 29.80 35.57
C GLU A 90 1.94 29.48 35.17
N SER A 91 2.18 28.24 34.79
CA SER A 91 3.47 27.81 34.27
C SER A 91 3.76 28.67 33.03
N ALA A 92 4.80 29.49 33.09
CA ALA A 92 5.37 30.13 31.91
C ALA A 92 5.55 29.04 30.83
N PRO A 93 5.26 29.33 29.54
CA PRO A 93 5.48 28.37 28.48
C PRO A 93 6.94 27.94 28.53
N ALA A 94 7.16 26.64 28.67
CA ALA A 94 8.50 26.06 28.53
C ALA A 94 9.09 26.59 27.21
N GLU A 95 10.28 27.17 27.25
CA GLU A 95 11.03 27.46 26.03
C GLU A 95 11.02 26.21 25.16
N ALA A 96 10.50 26.34 23.94
CA ALA A 96 10.48 25.25 22.97
C ALA A 96 11.92 24.75 22.83
N SER A 97 12.15 23.47 23.16
CA SER A 97 13.46 22.87 23.02
C SER A 97 13.94 23.08 21.57
N SER A 98 15.15 23.61 21.44
CA SER A 98 15.80 23.96 20.16
C SER A 98 16.29 22.72 19.40
N GLY A 99 15.47 21.67 19.35
CA GLY A 99 15.81 20.43 18.68
C GLY A 99 15.96 20.64 17.17
N THR A 100 16.74 19.78 16.52
CA THR A 100 16.97 19.87 15.07
C THR A 100 15.72 19.39 14.33
N PRO A 101 14.97 20.26 13.59
CA PRO A 101 13.73 19.84 12.98
C PRO A 101 13.96 18.71 11.97
N ALA A 102 13.29 17.58 12.18
CA ALA A 102 13.51 16.36 11.41
C ALA A 102 12.21 15.83 10.80
N ILE A 103 12.32 15.21 9.63
CA ILE A 103 11.24 14.43 9.02
C ILE A 103 11.73 13.04 8.66
N ILE A 104 10.86 12.04 8.79
CA ILE A 104 11.19 10.62 8.65
C ILE A 104 10.27 10.00 7.61
N GLN A 105 10.83 9.13 6.77
CA GLN A 105 10.07 8.28 5.86
C GLN A 105 10.48 6.81 6.00
N LEU A 106 9.48 5.96 6.18
CA LEU A 106 9.57 4.50 6.18
C LEU A 106 8.66 3.96 5.09
N GLY A 107 8.92 2.76 4.60
CA GLY A 107 8.04 2.14 3.63
C GLY A 107 8.72 1.29 2.58
N ASP A 108 7.96 1.00 1.53
CA ASP A 108 8.39 0.19 0.39
C ASP A 108 8.97 1.04 -0.75
N SER A 109 8.85 0.55 -1.98
CA SER A 109 9.36 1.13 -3.22
C SER A 109 8.73 2.47 -3.61
N PHE A 110 7.46 2.70 -3.27
CA PHE A 110 6.81 3.99 -3.53
C PHE A 110 7.39 5.06 -2.59
N ALA A 111 7.63 4.69 -1.32
CA ALA A 111 8.32 5.55 -0.37
C ALA A 111 9.83 5.66 -0.64
N SER A 112 10.51 4.61 -1.11
CA SER A 112 11.95 4.69 -1.34
C SER A 112 12.30 5.64 -2.48
N GLY A 113 11.39 5.83 -3.44
CA GLY A 113 11.62 6.64 -4.63
C GLY A 113 12.17 5.83 -5.80
N GLU A 114 11.85 4.53 -5.87
CA GLU A 114 12.47 3.56 -6.77
C GLU A 114 12.44 3.97 -8.24
N GLY A 115 11.29 4.37 -8.78
CA GLY A 115 11.18 4.83 -10.18
C GLY A 115 11.71 6.25 -10.43
N GLY A 116 12.10 6.99 -9.38
CA GLY A 116 12.35 8.43 -9.42
C GLY A 116 13.50 8.89 -10.34
N GLY A 117 14.33 7.96 -10.83
CA GLY A 117 15.40 8.23 -11.79
C GLY A 117 14.95 8.58 -13.21
N TRP A 118 13.64 8.52 -13.48
CA TRP A 118 13.06 8.65 -14.82
C TRP A 118 12.17 9.88 -14.94
N MET A 119 12.57 10.89 -15.70
CA MET A 119 11.75 12.07 -16.01
C MET A 119 10.83 11.80 -17.19
N GLY A 120 9.79 11.00 -16.95
CA GLY A 120 8.87 10.49 -17.97
C GLY A 120 9.38 9.20 -18.63
N ASN A 121 8.72 8.78 -19.71
CA ASN A 121 9.06 7.56 -20.45
C ASN A 121 9.52 7.88 -21.87
N SER A 122 10.52 7.14 -22.35
CA SER A 122 11.02 7.22 -23.71
C SER A 122 11.26 5.82 -24.28
N LYS A 123 10.97 5.62 -25.57
CA LYS A 123 11.28 4.37 -26.28
C LYS A 123 12.72 4.28 -26.76
N SER A 124 13.49 5.38 -26.69
CA SER A 124 14.91 5.35 -27.06
C SER A 124 15.69 4.57 -26.02
N SER A 125 16.42 3.54 -26.44
CA SER A 125 17.34 2.75 -25.59
C SER A 125 18.75 3.32 -25.53
N THR A 126 19.00 4.47 -26.17
CA THR A 126 20.34 5.04 -26.29
C THR A 126 20.42 6.46 -25.74
N GLY A 127 21.63 6.85 -25.39
CA GLY A 127 21.94 8.16 -24.83
C GLY A 127 21.18 8.48 -23.55
N SER A 128 20.77 9.74 -23.38
CA SER A 128 19.92 10.11 -22.24
C SER A 128 18.48 9.61 -22.35
N ARG A 129 18.16 8.80 -23.36
CA ARG A 129 16.81 8.29 -23.65
C ARG A 129 15.83 9.46 -23.84
N HIS A 130 16.21 10.40 -24.70
CA HIS A 130 15.53 11.70 -24.88
C HIS A 130 15.47 12.55 -23.60
N GLY A 131 16.45 12.36 -22.72
CA GLY A 131 16.61 13.07 -21.45
C GLY A 131 15.68 12.60 -20.33
N THR A 132 15.03 11.44 -20.48
CA THR A 132 14.25 10.85 -19.38
C THR A 132 15.15 10.17 -18.35
N ASP A 133 16.34 9.67 -18.72
CA ASP A 133 17.25 9.04 -17.76
C ASP A 133 18.09 10.09 -17.01
N LEU A 134 17.78 10.30 -15.72
CA LEU A 134 18.49 11.25 -14.86
C LEU A 134 19.90 10.76 -14.45
N ALA A 135 20.22 9.48 -14.59
CA ALA A 135 21.57 8.99 -14.38
C ALA A 135 22.48 9.27 -15.59
N ALA A 136 21.92 9.56 -16.77
CA ALA A 136 22.70 9.75 -17.98
C ALA A 136 23.52 11.04 -17.94
N PHE A 137 24.75 10.97 -18.41
CA PHE A 137 25.62 12.12 -18.62
C PHE A 137 26.63 11.88 -19.74
N GLN A 138 27.20 12.96 -20.26
CA GLN A 138 28.26 12.90 -21.27
C GLN A 138 29.63 12.80 -20.59
N LEU A 139 30.43 11.83 -21.01
CA LEU A 139 31.81 11.65 -20.59
C LEU A 139 32.66 11.27 -21.81
N ALA A 140 33.72 12.04 -22.07
CA ALA A 140 34.65 11.82 -23.19
C ALA A 140 33.98 11.63 -24.57
N GLY A 141 32.86 12.34 -24.83
CA GLY A 141 32.11 12.24 -26.08
C GLY A 141 31.18 11.03 -26.20
N GLY A 142 31.06 10.22 -25.15
CA GLY A 142 30.13 9.10 -25.03
C GLY A 142 29.12 9.31 -23.91
N TRP A 143 28.05 8.51 -23.93
CA TRP A 143 27.08 8.47 -22.83
C TRP A 143 27.57 7.53 -21.73
N SER A 144 27.46 7.99 -20.49
CA SER A 144 27.74 7.24 -19.26
C SER A 144 26.56 7.39 -18.30
N TYR A 145 26.44 6.46 -17.35
CA TYR A 145 25.32 6.43 -16.40
C TYR A 145 25.86 6.31 -14.97
N ALA A 146 25.36 7.18 -14.09
CA ALA A 146 25.80 7.31 -12.70
C ALA A 146 24.61 7.27 -11.73
N PRO A 147 23.90 6.13 -11.61
CA PRO A 147 22.68 6.03 -10.81
C PRO A 147 22.93 6.19 -9.29
N GLU A 148 24.04 5.69 -8.75
CA GLU A 148 24.39 5.84 -7.33
C GLU A 148 24.78 7.28 -6.96
N GLU A 149 25.26 8.05 -7.93
CA GLU A 149 25.67 9.44 -7.71
C GLU A 149 24.52 10.42 -7.98
N LYS A 150 23.72 10.16 -9.02
CA LYS A 150 22.73 11.13 -9.53
C LYS A 150 21.29 10.83 -9.15
N VAL A 151 20.95 9.57 -8.90
CA VAL A 151 19.54 9.17 -8.73
C VAL A 151 19.27 8.65 -7.32
N TYR A 152 20.08 7.73 -6.83
CA TYR A 152 19.88 7.09 -5.53
C TYR A 152 20.92 7.56 -4.53
N GLU A 153 20.66 7.28 -3.26
CA GLU A 153 21.67 7.36 -2.21
C GLU A 153 22.77 6.32 -2.49
N PRO A 154 24.06 6.64 -2.23
CA PRO A 154 25.16 5.71 -2.45
C PRO A 154 24.91 4.36 -1.78
N SER A 155 25.32 3.26 -2.41
CA SER A 155 25.12 1.88 -1.95
C SER A 155 23.67 1.39 -1.82
N THR A 156 22.66 2.24 -2.07
CA THR A 156 21.24 1.83 -2.01
C THR A 156 20.70 1.37 -3.37
N TYR A 157 21.49 1.54 -4.42
CA TYR A 157 21.22 1.08 -5.77
C TYR A 157 22.35 0.16 -6.18
N ARG A 158 22.06 -1.10 -6.50
CA ARG A 158 23.04 -1.95 -7.21
C ARG A 158 22.33 -3.08 -7.93
N GLU A 159 22.14 -2.87 -9.22
CA GLU A 159 22.10 -3.91 -10.23
C GLU A 159 23.10 -3.55 -11.34
N GLN A 160 24.29 -4.13 -11.28
CA GLN A 160 25.18 -4.29 -12.45
C GLN A 160 25.80 -5.69 -12.38
N ASN A 161 25.68 -6.43 -13.49
CA ASN A 161 26.20 -7.79 -13.70
C ASN A 161 25.58 -8.88 -12.82
N GLY A 162 24.27 -8.81 -12.55
CA GLY A 162 23.59 -9.88 -11.82
C GLY A 162 24.18 -10.12 -10.43
N HIS A 163 24.42 -9.05 -9.68
CA HIS A 163 24.72 -9.15 -8.27
C HIS A 163 23.99 -8.01 -7.56
N TRP A 164 22.89 -8.33 -6.89
CA TRP A 164 22.28 -7.45 -5.91
C TRP A 164 23.36 -6.91 -4.98
N GLY A 165 23.43 -5.59 -4.82
CA GLY A 165 24.26 -5.01 -3.77
C GLY A 165 23.85 -5.50 -2.39
N GLN A 166 24.71 -5.21 -1.41
CA GLN A 166 24.40 -5.50 0.00
C GLN A 166 23.18 -4.69 0.52
N ASN A 167 22.69 -3.72 -0.26
CA ASN A 167 21.56 -2.85 0.08
C ASN A 167 20.81 -2.36 -1.18
N PRO A 168 19.86 -3.12 -1.76
CA PRO A 168 19.11 -2.72 -2.95
C PRO A 168 17.81 -1.95 -2.62
N CYS A 169 17.87 -1.01 -1.67
CA CYS A 169 16.67 -0.30 -1.21
C CYS A 169 16.09 0.74 -2.19
N HIS A 170 16.84 1.12 -3.23
CA HIS A 170 16.45 2.14 -4.21
C HIS A 170 16.02 3.47 -3.56
N ARG A 171 16.80 3.97 -2.60
CA ARG A 171 16.50 5.25 -1.92
C ARG A 171 16.79 6.42 -2.83
N GLY A 172 15.77 6.84 -3.57
CA GLY A 172 15.83 7.88 -4.58
C GLY A 172 15.95 9.28 -3.98
N ARG A 173 16.73 10.14 -4.62
CA ARG A 173 16.85 11.58 -4.31
C ARG A 173 15.55 12.34 -4.57
N GLU A 174 14.65 11.72 -5.32
CA GLU A 174 13.34 12.25 -5.69
C GLU A 174 12.20 11.62 -4.88
N ALA A 175 12.50 10.82 -3.85
CA ALA A 175 11.50 10.21 -2.98
C ALA A 175 10.54 11.25 -2.36
N PRO A 176 9.28 10.89 -2.02
CA PRO A 176 8.26 11.86 -1.60
C PRO A 176 8.69 12.80 -0.46
N ILE A 177 9.41 12.29 0.54
CA ILE A 177 9.90 13.09 1.67
C ILE A 177 10.89 14.20 1.27
N THR A 178 11.65 14.02 0.19
CA THR A 178 12.62 15.02 -0.25
C THR A 178 11.93 16.26 -0.80
N TRP A 179 10.73 16.11 -1.39
CA TRP A 179 9.89 17.21 -1.85
C TRP A 179 9.30 18.02 -0.69
N VAL A 180 8.97 17.37 0.43
CA VAL A 180 8.61 18.07 1.67
C VAL A 180 9.79 18.93 2.15
N LYS A 181 11.00 18.38 2.21
CA LYS A 181 12.20 19.15 2.58
C LYS A 181 12.47 20.33 1.63
N ARG A 182 12.24 20.18 0.33
CA ARG A 182 12.39 21.28 -0.66
C ARG A 182 11.40 22.41 -0.37
N ALA A 183 10.18 22.08 0.03
CA ALA A 183 9.15 23.06 0.38
C ALA A 183 9.33 23.72 1.75
N TYR A 184 9.97 23.02 2.69
CA TYR A 184 10.19 23.49 4.06
C TYR A 184 11.69 23.54 4.41
N PRO A 185 12.40 24.62 4.03
CA PRO A 185 13.83 24.76 4.32
C PRO A 185 14.19 24.67 5.80
N SER A 186 13.26 25.01 6.70
CA SER A 186 13.40 24.92 8.17
C SER A 186 13.59 23.49 8.68
N VAL A 187 13.13 22.48 7.94
CA VAL A 187 13.43 21.07 8.23
C VAL A 187 14.93 20.85 8.05
N SER A 188 15.69 20.67 9.11
CA SER A 188 17.15 20.57 9.02
C SER A 188 17.62 19.16 8.68
N LYS A 189 16.81 18.14 8.97
CA LYS A 189 17.18 16.72 8.84
C LYS A 189 16.08 15.93 8.14
N VAL A 190 16.48 15.08 7.19
CA VAL A 190 15.59 14.13 6.51
C VAL A 190 16.16 12.74 6.72
N VAL A 191 15.34 11.81 7.20
CA VAL A 191 15.73 10.41 7.39
C VAL A 191 14.83 9.53 6.56
N ASN A 192 15.31 9.10 5.39
CA ASN A 192 14.67 8.08 4.58
C ASN A 192 15.29 6.71 4.91
N VAL A 193 14.49 5.80 5.47
CA VAL A 193 14.87 4.39 5.71
C VAL A 193 13.99 3.42 4.92
N ALA A 194 13.12 3.93 4.05
CA ALA A 194 12.31 3.10 3.15
C ALA A 194 13.20 2.23 2.26
N CYS A 195 12.64 1.10 1.80
CA CYS A 195 13.37 0.11 1.03
C CYS A 195 12.43 -0.54 0.01
N SER A 196 12.81 -0.51 -1.26
CA SER A 196 12.09 -1.21 -2.33
C SER A 196 11.85 -2.67 -1.96
N GLY A 197 10.63 -3.18 -2.18
CA GLY A 197 10.22 -4.54 -1.82
C GLY A 197 9.86 -4.77 -0.34
N ALA A 198 9.95 -3.75 0.51
CA ALA A 198 9.67 -3.91 1.93
C ALA A 198 8.21 -4.30 2.21
N LYS A 199 8.05 -5.21 3.15
CA LYS A 199 6.81 -5.59 3.82
C LYS A 199 6.72 -4.93 5.19
N ASN A 200 5.55 -4.94 5.83
CA ASN A 200 5.38 -4.40 7.18
C ASN A 200 6.40 -5.00 8.18
N LYS A 201 6.62 -6.32 8.10
CA LYS A 201 7.61 -7.03 8.94
C LYS A 201 9.06 -6.57 8.76
N ASN A 202 9.40 -5.92 7.64
CA ASN A 202 10.74 -5.38 7.41
C ASN A 202 10.95 -4.02 8.09
N ILE A 203 9.86 -3.37 8.54
CA ILE A 203 9.93 -2.14 9.33
C ILE A 203 10.24 -2.47 10.79
N TRP A 204 9.61 -3.49 11.35
CA TRP A 204 9.62 -3.76 12.79
C TRP A 204 11.02 -4.03 13.36
N MET A 205 11.22 -3.73 14.64
CA MET A 205 12.44 -4.13 15.35
C MET A 205 12.56 -5.67 15.40
N PRO A 206 13.76 -6.26 15.34
CA PRO A 206 13.94 -7.71 15.45
C PRO A 206 13.36 -8.29 16.75
N ALA A 207 13.49 -7.55 17.87
CA ALA A 207 12.91 -7.93 19.16
C ALA A 207 11.37 -8.04 19.15
N ASN A 208 10.71 -7.44 18.15
CA ASN A 208 9.28 -7.49 17.93
C ASN A 208 8.90 -8.36 16.72
N GLY A 209 9.75 -9.31 16.33
CA GLY A 209 9.51 -10.21 15.21
C GLY A 209 9.74 -9.59 13.83
N GLY A 210 10.44 -8.44 13.77
CA GLY A 210 10.89 -7.88 12.51
C GLY A 210 11.91 -8.77 11.81
N GLN A 211 11.92 -8.73 10.48
CA GLN A 211 12.79 -9.55 9.64
C GLN A 211 13.64 -8.68 8.74
N GLU A 212 14.93 -9.01 8.64
CA GLU A 212 15.81 -8.43 7.64
C GLU A 212 15.21 -8.66 6.25
N GLN A 213 15.28 -7.63 5.40
CA GLN A 213 14.77 -7.76 4.04
C GLN A 213 15.78 -8.48 3.14
N HIS A 214 17.06 -8.14 3.31
CA HIS A 214 18.18 -8.78 2.66
C HIS A 214 19.20 -9.21 3.72
N PRO A 215 19.94 -10.32 3.51
CA PRO A 215 20.88 -10.82 4.49
C PRO A 215 21.88 -9.75 4.95
N GLY A 216 21.95 -9.51 6.27
CA GLY A 216 22.86 -8.56 6.88
C GLY A 216 22.34 -7.12 6.93
N MET A 217 21.12 -6.85 6.45
CA MET A 217 20.51 -5.53 6.55
C MET A 217 19.71 -5.37 7.84
N LYS A 218 19.79 -4.18 8.44
CA LYS A 218 18.90 -3.81 9.54
C LYS A 218 17.46 -3.64 9.04
N THR A 219 16.49 -3.94 9.90
CA THR A 219 15.11 -3.52 9.69
C THR A 219 15.01 -1.99 9.75
N GLN A 220 13.96 -1.40 9.17
CA GLN A 220 13.90 0.06 9.01
C GLN A 220 13.86 0.80 10.36
N LEU A 221 13.16 0.28 11.38
CA LEU A 221 13.21 0.87 12.72
C LEU A 221 14.58 0.74 13.38
N HIS A 222 15.27 -0.38 13.17
CA HIS A 222 16.62 -0.57 13.71
C HIS A 222 17.63 0.37 13.02
N GLU A 223 17.51 0.58 11.71
CA GLU A 223 18.30 1.60 11.01
C GLU A 223 17.94 3.02 11.48
N LEU A 224 16.65 3.32 11.65
CA LEU A 224 16.15 4.62 12.09
C LEU A 224 16.78 5.03 13.42
N MET A 225 16.83 4.14 14.41
CA MET A 225 17.44 4.41 15.73
C MET A 225 18.91 4.82 15.65
N SER A 226 19.63 4.42 14.60
CA SER A 226 21.03 4.88 14.40
C SER A 226 21.14 6.25 13.72
N ARG A 227 20.01 6.80 13.25
CA ARG A 227 19.93 8.03 12.47
C ARG A 227 19.16 9.14 13.17
N ILE A 228 18.49 8.87 14.30
CA ILE A 228 17.79 9.87 15.11
C ILE A 228 18.36 9.92 16.53
N SER A 229 18.04 10.98 17.27
CA SER A 229 18.45 11.19 18.65
C SER A 229 17.38 11.97 19.42
N PRO A 230 17.41 11.98 20.77
CA PRO A 230 16.51 12.81 21.57
C PRO A 230 16.60 14.33 21.33
N ASN A 231 17.67 14.81 20.68
CA ASN A 231 17.82 16.23 20.32
C ASN A 231 17.20 16.56 18.95
N ASP A 232 16.75 15.58 18.19
CA ASP A 232 15.95 15.84 17.00
C ASP A 232 14.55 16.29 17.41
N ASP A 233 13.95 17.16 16.63
CA ASP A 233 12.58 17.63 16.79
C ASP A 233 11.77 17.08 15.61
N VAL A 234 11.30 15.84 15.75
CA VAL A 234 10.60 15.14 14.67
C VAL A 234 9.26 15.81 14.43
N LYS A 235 9.04 16.32 13.21
CA LYS A 235 7.79 16.99 12.83
C LYS A 235 6.84 16.10 12.06
N LEU A 236 7.39 15.21 11.24
CA LEU A 236 6.63 14.34 10.34
C LEU A 236 7.27 12.95 10.28
N VAL A 237 6.41 11.94 10.35
CA VAL A 237 6.74 10.54 10.07
C VAL A 237 5.74 10.07 9.01
N SER A 238 6.24 9.78 7.82
CA SER A 238 5.46 9.22 6.71
C SER A 238 5.75 7.74 6.56
N ILE A 239 4.70 6.95 6.35
CA ILE A 239 4.79 5.51 6.11
C ILE A 239 4.00 5.18 4.85
N SER A 240 4.59 4.46 3.89
CA SER A 240 3.87 3.85 2.77
C SER A 240 4.36 2.42 2.59
N VAL A 241 3.56 1.45 3.02
CA VAL A 241 3.85 0.02 3.03
C VAL A 241 2.54 -0.76 3.00
N GLY A 242 2.56 -2.03 2.61
CA GLY A 242 1.37 -2.89 2.56
C GLY A 242 1.16 -3.56 1.21
N GLY A 243 1.60 -2.93 0.12
CA GLY A 243 1.49 -3.48 -1.24
C GLY A 243 2.20 -4.83 -1.37
N ASN A 244 3.38 -4.97 -0.77
CA ASN A 244 4.16 -6.21 -0.80
C ASN A 244 3.68 -7.27 0.20
N ASP A 245 2.79 -6.92 1.13
CA ASP A 245 2.22 -7.84 2.11
C ASP A 245 1.07 -8.68 1.52
N ILE A 246 0.49 -8.23 0.40
CA ILE A 246 -0.59 -8.94 -0.32
C ILE A 246 -0.02 -10.18 -1.01
N ASN A 247 -0.36 -11.38 -0.55
CA ASN A 247 0.03 -12.63 -1.19
C ASN A 247 -1.22 -13.34 -1.72
N VAL A 248 -1.24 -13.64 -3.02
CA VAL A 248 -2.31 -14.39 -3.69
C VAL A 248 -1.71 -15.51 -4.53
N GLY A 249 -2.22 -16.72 -4.41
CA GLY A 249 -1.64 -17.93 -5.00
C GLY A 249 -0.17 -18.08 -4.62
N ASP A 250 0.66 -18.33 -5.63
CA ASP A 250 2.13 -18.36 -5.50
C ASP A 250 2.78 -16.96 -5.62
N SER A 251 2.00 -15.90 -5.87
CA SER A 251 2.52 -14.53 -5.96
C SER A 251 2.67 -13.88 -4.59
N ALA A 252 3.87 -13.41 -4.29
CA ALA A 252 4.18 -12.65 -3.07
C ALA A 252 4.27 -11.14 -3.36
N GLY A 253 3.20 -10.38 -3.15
CA GLY A 253 3.17 -8.92 -3.27
C GLY A 253 2.47 -8.39 -4.52
N PHE A 254 2.08 -7.10 -4.46
CA PHE A 254 1.45 -6.35 -5.55
C PHE A 254 2.24 -6.43 -6.87
N GLY A 255 3.57 -6.30 -6.82
CA GLY A 255 4.42 -6.38 -8.02
C GLY A 255 4.27 -7.70 -8.77
N ASN A 256 4.24 -8.82 -8.02
CA ASN A 256 4.06 -10.15 -8.58
C ASN A 256 2.66 -10.36 -9.19
N LEU A 257 1.61 -9.73 -8.65
CA LEU A 257 0.26 -9.77 -9.25
C LEU A 257 0.24 -9.04 -10.59
N VAL A 258 0.81 -7.83 -10.65
CA VAL A 258 0.86 -7.06 -11.91
C VAL A 258 1.75 -7.77 -12.94
N GLU A 259 2.83 -8.42 -12.51
CA GLU A 259 3.64 -9.29 -13.35
C GLU A 259 2.82 -10.46 -13.92
N GLN A 260 2.03 -11.16 -13.09
CA GLN A 260 1.15 -12.22 -13.59
C GLN A 260 0.13 -11.70 -14.60
N CYS A 261 -0.39 -10.48 -14.42
CA CYS A 261 -1.24 -9.82 -15.40
C CYS A 261 -0.51 -9.53 -16.72
N ALA A 262 0.73 -9.07 -16.65
CA ALA A 262 1.58 -8.89 -17.82
C ALA A 262 1.86 -10.20 -18.56
N ILE A 263 2.12 -11.28 -17.82
CA ILE A 263 2.33 -12.63 -18.37
C ILE A 263 1.06 -13.17 -19.01
N ALA A 264 -0.09 -13.02 -18.35
CA ALA A 264 -1.39 -13.45 -18.88
C ALA A 264 -1.74 -12.71 -20.17
N TRP A 265 -1.51 -11.39 -20.21
CA TRP A 265 -1.64 -10.59 -21.41
C TRP A 265 -0.72 -11.13 -22.53
N ALA A 266 0.57 -11.34 -22.23
CA ALA A 266 1.57 -11.80 -23.19
C ALA A 266 1.27 -13.20 -23.75
N ASN A 267 0.83 -14.12 -22.90
CA ASN A 267 0.45 -15.48 -23.30
C ASN A 267 -0.75 -15.48 -24.25
N ALA A 268 -1.75 -14.64 -23.99
CA ALA A 268 -2.90 -14.48 -24.87
C ALA A 268 -2.52 -13.84 -26.22
N TYR A 269 -1.46 -13.04 -26.26
CA TYR A 269 -0.91 -12.50 -27.50
C TYR A 269 -0.12 -13.54 -28.31
N LEU A 270 0.74 -14.33 -27.64
CA LEU A 270 1.63 -15.29 -28.29
C LEU A 270 0.91 -16.59 -28.74
N ASN A 271 -0.22 -16.93 -28.13
CA ASN A 271 -0.96 -18.16 -28.45
C ASN A 271 -2.32 -17.91 -29.14
N PRO A 272 -2.67 -18.66 -30.21
CA PRO A 272 -3.86 -18.40 -31.03
C PRO A 272 -5.23 -18.74 -30.40
N LYS A 273 -5.35 -19.14 -29.11
CA LYS A 273 -6.64 -19.41 -28.41
C LYS A 273 -6.56 -19.32 -26.87
N PRO A 274 -7.67 -19.00 -26.16
CA PRO A 274 -8.69 -18.00 -26.44
C PRO A 274 -8.28 -16.62 -25.92
N LYS A 275 -8.84 -15.56 -26.53
CA LYS A 275 -8.50 -14.17 -26.22
C LYS A 275 -9.18 -13.62 -24.97
N ASP A 276 -9.93 -14.43 -24.23
CA ASP A 276 -10.76 -14.03 -23.07
C ASP A 276 -10.17 -14.50 -21.73
N VAL A 277 -8.86 -14.67 -21.65
CA VAL A 277 -8.16 -14.95 -20.38
C VAL A 277 -7.81 -13.62 -19.71
N PHE A 278 -8.40 -13.38 -18.54
CA PHE A 278 -8.13 -12.21 -17.69
C PHE A 278 -7.36 -12.65 -16.45
N CYS A 279 -6.35 -11.89 -16.05
CA CYS A 279 -5.59 -12.24 -14.84
C CYS A 279 -6.47 -12.16 -13.58
N LYS A 280 -7.47 -11.27 -13.58
CA LYS A 280 -8.41 -11.13 -12.46
C LYS A 280 -9.09 -12.46 -12.10
N ASP A 281 -9.39 -13.31 -13.09
CA ASP A 281 -10.14 -14.55 -12.90
C ASP A 281 -9.36 -15.56 -12.04
N ALA A 282 -8.02 -15.44 -11.99
CA ALA A 282 -7.16 -16.27 -11.16
C ALA A 282 -7.07 -15.79 -9.70
N PHE A 283 -7.41 -14.51 -9.41
CA PHE A 283 -7.17 -13.89 -8.11
C PHE A 283 -8.44 -13.42 -7.39
N GLU A 284 -9.59 -13.41 -8.07
CA GLU A 284 -10.83 -12.80 -7.57
C GLU A 284 -11.26 -13.33 -6.20
N SER A 285 -11.09 -14.64 -5.93
CA SER A 285 -11.44 -15.22 -4.63
C SER A 285 -10.39 -15.01 -3.54
N GLU A 286 -9.14 -14.71 -3.89
CA GLU A 286 -8.01 -14.66 -2.95
C GLU A 286 -7.62 -13.24 -2.55
N ILE A 287 -7.87 -12.27 -3.43
CA ILE A 287 -7.47 -10.88 -3.22
C ILE A 287 -8.10 -10.30 -1.96
N GLY A 288 -9.34 -10.72 -1.66
CA GLY A 288 -10.06 -10.21 -0.52
C GLY A 288 -9.37 -10.54 0.80
N PRO A 289 -9.24 -11.84 1.15
CA PRO A 289 -8.51 -12.28 2.33
C PRO A 289 -7.05 -11.78 2.39
N ALA A 290 -6.34 -11.74 1.26
CA ALA A 290 -4.95 -11.31 1.21
C ALA A 290 -4.79 -9.84 1.66
N VAL A 291 -5.67 -8.97 1.16
CA VAL A 291 -5.68 -7.55 1.53
C VAL A 291 -6.14 -7.35 2.98
N SER A 292 -6.98 -8.24 3.52
CA SER A 292 -7.44 -8.16 4.92
C SER A 292 -6.34 -8.32 5.97
N ASN A 293 -5.31 -9.12 5.68
CA ASN A 293 -4.19 -9.31 6.62
C ASN A 293 -3.34 -8.02 6.79
N VAL A 294 -3.27 -7.20 5.75
CA VAL A 294 -2.55 -5.92 5.77
C VAL A 294 -3.07 -5.03 6.89
N PHE A 295 -4.37 -5.08 7.21
CA PHE A 295 -4.97 -4.31 8.30
C PHE A 295 -4.22 -4.49 9.62
N TYR A 296 -4.04 -5.74 10.04
CA TYR A 296 -3.43 -6.05 11.33
C TYR A 296 -1.94 -5.75 11.36
N GLU A 297 -1.26 -5.93 10.22
CA GLU A 297 0.14 -5.57 10.08
C GLU A 297 0.34 -4.05 10.18
N GLN A 298 -0.56 -3.25 9.60
CA GLN A 298 -0.53 -1.80 9.72
C GLN A 298 -0.75 -1.32 11.15
N LEU A 299 -1.74 -1.89 11.86
CA LEU A 299 -1.95 -1.59 13.28
C LEU A 299 -0.66 -1.80 14.08
N ARG A 300 -0.01 -2.95 13.87
CA ARG A 300 1.24 -3.31 14.54
C ARG A 300 2.39 -2.38 14.14
N THR A 301 2.51 -2.04 12.86
CA THR A 301 3.53 -1.10 12.36
C THR A 301 3.39 0.26 13.03
N ILE A 302 2.18 0.82 13.10
CA ILE A 302 1.91 2.09 13.76
C ILE A 302 2.31 2.06 15.23
N ASP A 303 1.93 1.00 15.95
CA ASP A 303 2.23 0.84 17.37
C ASP A 303 3.74 0.73 17.63
N LEU A 304 4.46 -0.05 16.81
CA LEU A 304 5.91 -0.24 16.94
C LEU A 304 6.72 1.01 16.53
N VAL A 305 6.26 1.76 15.53
CA VAL A 305 6.86 3.06 15.16
C VAL A 305 6.72 4.04 16.32
N ARG A 306 5.53 4.16 16.91
CA ARG A 306 5.30 5.01 18.09
C ARG A 306 6.15 4.59 19.28
N GLN A 307 6.24 3.29 19.55
CA GLN A 307 7.08 2.76 20.62
C GLN A 307 8.56 3.11 20.42
N THR A 308 9.07 2.91 19.20
CA THR A 308 10.46 3.17 18.86
C THR A 308 10.79 4.66 18.97
N LEU A 309 9.92 5.52 18.43
CA LEU A 309 10.09 6.97 18.51
C LEU A 309 10.02 7.49 19.96
N ALA A 310 9.09 6.96 20.77
CA ALA A 310 9.01 7.30 22.19
C ALA A 310 10.28 6.91 22.96
N ALA A 311 10.92 5.78 22.62
CA ALA A 311 12.20 5.37 23.19
C ALA A 311 13.35 6.32 22.82
N GLU A 312 13.26 6.98 21.66
CA GLU A 312 14.19 8.01 21.19
C GLU A 312 13.78 9.44 21.60
N GLY A 313 12.93 9.58 22.62
CA GLY A 313 12.53 10.87 23.17
C GLY A 313 11.48 11.63 22.36
N GLN A 314 10.83 10.97 21.39
CA GLN A 314 9.77 11.55 20.55
C GLN A 314 8.40 10.98 20.98
N PRO A 315 7.74 11.55 22.01
CA PRO A 315 6.47 11.03 22.50
C PRO A 315 5.33 11.21 21.49
N VAL A 316 4.30 10.37 21.57
CA VAL A 316 3.08 10.52 20.76
C VAL A 316 2.51 11.93 20.95
N GLY A 317 2.21 12.60 19.83
CA GLY A 317 1.73 13.98 19.82
C GLY A 317 2.82 15.04 19.60
N SER A 318 4.10 14.70 19.72
CA SER A 318 5.21 15.61 19.35
C SER A 318 5.42 15.71 17.84
N TYR A 319 5.00 14.70 17.08
CA TYR A 319 5.11 14.61 15.62
C TYR A 319 3.77 14.25 14.96
N ARG A 320 3.65 14.53 13.67
CA ARG A 320 2.58 14.01 12.81
C ARG A 320 2.97 12.66 12.24
N LEU A 321 2.16 11.64 12.51
CA LEU A 321 2.28 10.32 11.90
C LEU A 321 1.20 10.18 10.82
N VAL A 322 1.61 9.88 9.59
CA VAL A 322 0.70 9.73 8.45
C VAL A 322 1.08 8.49 7.64
N LEU A 323 0.06 7.70 7.25
CA LEU A 323 0.22 6.66 6.24
C LEU A 323 -0.25 7.20 4.89
N MET A 324 0.51 6.95 3.83
CA MET A 324 0.13 7.23 2.45
C MET A 324 -0.18 5.91 1.75
N GLY A 325 -1.37 5.82 1.17
CA GLY A 325 -1.77 4.69 0.32
C GLY A 325 -1.04 4.67 -1.03
N TYR A 326 -1.61 3.98 -2.01
CA TYR A 326 -1.04 3.80 -3.35
C TYR A 326 -1.89 4.46 -4.43
N PRO A 327 -1.28 5.14 -5.42
CA PRO A 327 -2.01 5.67 -6.56
C PRO A 327 -2.42 4.58 -7.54
N SER A 328 -3.45 4.87 -8.35
CA SER A 328 -3.72 4.08 -9.54
C SER A 328 -2.62 4.31 -10.57
N ILE A 329 -1.98 3.25 -11.04
CA ILE A 329 -0.86 3.34 -11.98
C ILE A 329 -1.26 3.17 -13.45
N THR A 330 -2.46 2.63 -13.70
CA THR A 330 -3.06 2.43 -15.02
C THR A 330 -4.51 2.94 -15.02
N PRO A 331 -5.07 3.34 -16.18
CA PRO A 331 -6.42 3.86 -16.24
C PRO A 331 -7.48 2.81 -15.87
N ALA A 332 -8.43 3.19 -15.02
CA ALA A 332 -9.52 2.31 -14.61
C ALA A 332 -10.65 2.24 -15.65
N ALA A 333 -11.04 3.38 -16.22
CA ALA A 333 -12.12 3.47 -17.19
C ALA A 333 -11.60 3.30 -18.61
N PHE A 334 -12.35 2.59 -19.46
CA PHE A 334 -12.00 2.38 -20.87
C PHE A 334 -11.81 3.67 -21.67
N SER A 335 -12.53 4.73 -21.31
CA SER A 335 -12.45 6.07 -21.93
C SER A 335 -11.12 6.76 -21.71
N ASP A 336 -10.45 6.42 -20.61
CA ASP A 336 -9.23 7.11 -20.17
C ASP A 336 -8.00 6.51 -20.87
N TRP A 337 -8.11 5.30 -21.43
CA TRP A 337 -7.04 4.69 -22.19
C TRP A 337 -6.78 5.43 -23.50
N ALA A 338 -5.50 5.56 -23.84
CA ALA A 338 -5.12 5.98 -25.19
C ALA A 338 -5.78 5.07 -26.26
N PRO A 339 -6.03 5.56 -27.49
CA PRO A 339 -6.62 4.78 -28.57
C PRO A 339 -5.61 3.79 -29.16
N ILE A 340 -5.10 2.88 -28.32
CA ILE A 340 -4.16 1.83 -28.65
C ILE A 340 -4.89 0.48 -28.66
N THR A 341 -4.62 -0.37 -29.64
CA THR A 341 -5.19 -1.74 -29.63
C THR A 341 -4.52 -2.56 -28.53
N GLU A 342 -5.17 -3.63 -28.07
CA GLU A 342 -4.52 -4.54 -27.10
C GLU A 342 -3.13 -4.93 -27.59
N ILE A 343 -2.96 -5.32 -28.86
CA ILE A 343 -1.66 -5.64 -29.50
C ILE A 343 -0.60 -4.53 -29.28
N SER A 344 -1.02 -3.27 -29.35
CA SER A 344 -0.15 -2.11 -29.20
C SER A 344 0.22 -1.83 -27.74
N HIS A 345 -0.49 -2.35 -26.73
CA HIS A 345 -0.11 -2.21 -25.31
C HIS A 345 1.32 -2.74 -25.05
N MET A 346 1.73 -3.76 -25.80
CA MET A 346 3.06 -4.37 -25.74
C MET A 346 4.15 -3.46 -26.33
N GLU A 347 3.89 -2.88 -27.50
CA GLU A 347 4.74 -1.87 -28.14
C GLU A 347 4.80 -0.57 -27.32
N GLU A 348 3.77 -0.32 -26.52
CA GLU A 348 3.67 0.75 -25.54
C GLU A 348 4.10 0.33 -24.13
N ARG A 349 4.69 -0.86 -23.93
CA ARG A 349 5.28 -1.30 -22.65
C ARG A 349 4.31 -1.17 -21.45
N CYS A 350 3.02 -1.37 -21.68
CA CYS A 350 1.97 -1.37 -20.66
C CYS A 350 1.06 -2.59 -20.82
N PRO A 351 1.59 -3.82 -20.69
CA PRO A 351 0.89 -5.06 -21.06
C PRO A 351 -0.17 -5.49 -20.05
N VAL A 352 -1.11 -4.61 -19.72
CA VAL A 352 -2.26 -4.90 -18.87
C VAL A 352 -3.52 -4.72 -19.72
N ARG A 353 -4.43 -5.69 -19.64
CA ARG A 353 -5.74 -5.58 -20.31
C ARG A 353 -6.56 -4.50 -19.63
N ARG A 354 -7.37 -3.77 -20.40
CA ARG A 354 -8.22 -2.71 -19.86
C ARG A 354 -9.19 -3.20 -18.78
N PHE A 355 -9.79 -4.39 -18.97
CA PHE A 355 -10.66 -5.02 -17.97
C PHE A 355 -9.91 -5.39 -16.69
N ASP A 356 -8.69 -5.93 -16.81
CA ASP A 356 -7.85 -6.26 -15.65
C ASP A 356 -7.46 -4.99 -14.90
N SER A 357 -7.12 -3.90 -15.61
CA SER A 357 -6.82 -2.60 -14.99
C SER A 357 -7.99 -2.03 -14.18
N GLY A 358 -9.21 -2.06 -14.74
CA GLY A 358 -10.41 -1.63 -14.01
C GLY A 358 -10.67 -2.48 -12.76
N TRP A 359 -10.40 -3.78 -12.84
CA TRP A 359 -10.49 -4.67 -11.69
C TRP A 359 -9.40 -4.38 -10.64
N ILE A 360 -8.13 -4.22 -11.04
CA ILE A 360 -7.00 -3.85 -10.17
C ILE A 360 -7.29 -2.55 -9.43
N HIS A 361 -7.76 -1.51 -10.13
CA HIS A 361 -8.13 -0.25 -9.49
C HIS A 361 -9.18 -0.46 -8.39
N SER A 362 -10.27 -1.17 -8.70
CA SER A 362 -11.46 -1.23 -7.84
C SER A 362 -11.34 -2.23 -6.69
N HIS A 363 -10.69 -3.38 -6.92
CA HIS A 363 -10.67 -4.51 -5.98
C HIS A 363 -9.33 -4.65 -5.26
N LEU A 364 -8.27 -4.03 -5.78
CA LEU A 364 -6.93 -4.10 -5.20
C LEU A 364 -6.48 -2.74 -4.66
N ILE A 365 -6.33 -1.72 -5.51
CA ILE A 365 -5.80 -0.41 -5.07
C ILE A 365 -6.75 0.26 -4.09
N LYS A 366 -8.02 0.46 -4.48
CA LYS A 366 -9.01 1.08 -3.59
C LYS A 366 -9.17 0.28 -2.30
N ARG A 367 -9.30 -1.05 -2.40
CA ARG A 367 -9.44 -1.92 -1.23
C ARG A 367 -8.24 -1.81 -0.28
N LEU A 368 -7.02 -1.83 -0.81
CA LEU A 368 -5.79 -1.65 -0.03
C LEU A 368 -5.77 -0.29 0.68
N ASN A 369 -6.14 0.78 -0.02
CA ASN A 369 -6.23 2.11 0.57
C ASN A 369 -7.31 2.20 1.65
N ASP A 370 -8.47 1.56 1.45
CA ASP A 370 -9.53 1.44 2.48
C ASP A 370 -9.01 0.70 3.73
N VAL A 371 -8.20 -0.36 3.56
CA VAL A 371 -7.56 -1.09 4.68
C VAL A 371 -6.64 -0.18 5.48
N ILE A 372 -5.76 0.53 4.77
CA ILE A 372 -4.78 1.42 5.39
C ILE A 372 -5.51 2.55 6.11
N GLN A 373 -6.54 3.13 5.49
CA GLN A 373 -7.41 4.12 6.10
C GLN A 373 -8.05 3.60 7.38
N ALA A 374 -8.65 2.40 7.36
CA ALA A 374 -9.26 1.82 8.54
C ALA A 374 -8.24 1.63 9.68
N ALA A 375 -7.03 1.17 9.38
CA ALA A 375 -5.96 1.01 10.36
C ALA A 375 -5.52 2.36 10.95
N THR A 376 -5.43 3.39 10.11
CA THR A 376 -5.04 4.74 10.55
C THR A 376 -6.07 5.33 11.50
N GLU A 377 -7.36 5.16 11.21
CA GLU A 377 -8.43 5.63 12.06
C GLU A 377 -8.46 4.91 13.41
N GLU A 378 -8.29 3.59 13.42
CA GLU A 378 -8.27 2.83 14.67
C GLU A 378 -7.14 3.29 15.60
N ARG A 379 -6.02 3.78 15.04
CA ARG A 379 -4.89 4.29 15.80
C ARG A 379 -4.84 5.81 15.94
N GLY A 380 -5.83 6.54 15.41
CA GLY A 380 -5.82 8.00 15.41
C GLY A 380 -4.53 8.55 14.79
N VAL A 381 -4.19 8.11 13.58
CA VAL A 381 -3.09 8.65 12.78
C VAL A 381 -3.62 9.20 11.47
N GLY A 382 -2.79 10.01 10.81
CA GLY A 382 -3.13 10.63 9.54
C GLY A 382 -3.23 9.63 8.39
N PHE A 383 -4.00 9.99 7.36
CA PHE A 383 -4.06 9.23 6.11
C PHE A 383 -4.08 10.14 4.89
N ILE A 384 -3.31 9.76 3.87
CA ILE A 384 -3.37 10.33 2.53
C ILE A 384 -3.78 9.21 1.57
N ASP A 385 -4.88 9.42 0.85
CA ASP A 385 -5.34 8.56 -0.23
C ASP A 385 -4.90 9.13 -1.59
N PRO A 386 -3.87 8.57 -2.24
CA PRO A 386 -3.41 9.05 -3.53
C PRO A 386 -4.06 8.30 -4.71
N THR A 387 -5.17 7.56 -4.52
CA THR A 387 -5.79 6.73 -5.58
C THR A 387 -5.92 7.46 -6.93
N ASP A 388 -6.34 8.72 -6.88
CA ASP A 388 -6.61 9.58 -8.05
C ASP A 388 -5.43 10.53 -8.36
N ALA A 389 -4.30 10.41 -7.65
CA ALA A 389 -3.20 11.38 -7.72
C ALA A 389 -2.58 11.47 -9.12
N PHE A 390 -2.67 10.41 -9.91
CA PHE A 390 -2.04 10.32 -11.24
C PHE A 390 -3.06 10.39 -12.38
N ASP A 391 -4.34 10.65 -12.12
CA ASP A 391 -5.34 10.77 -13.19
C ASP A 391 -4.91 11.79 -14.26
N GLY A 392 -5.08 11.43 -15.54
CA GLY A 392 -4.51 12.15 -16.70
C GLY A 392 -3.05 11.80 -17.04
N HIS A 393 -2.34 11.11 -16.15
CA HIS A 393 -0.91 10.81 -16.26
C HIS A 393 -0.54 9.37 -15.92
N ARG A 394 -1.52 8.46 -15.82
CA ARG A 394 -1.29 7.03 -15.60
C ARG A 394 -0.62 6.41 -16.84
N LEU A 395 -0.05 5.23 -16.66
CA LEU A 395 0.59 4.51 -17.75
C LEU A 395 -0.43 4.17 -18.85
N CYS A 396 -0.16 4.55 -20.10
CA CYS A 396 -1.04 4.37 -21.26
C CYS A 396 -2.39 5.13 -21.19
N GLU A 397 -2.43 6.19 -20.39
CA GLU A 397 -3.56 7.11 -20.36
C GLU A 397 -3.57 8.05 -21.58
N SER A 398 -4.77 8.34 -22.07
CA SER A 398 -5.02 9.30 -23.13
C SER A 398 -4.53 10.69 -22.72
N GLY A 399 -3.90 11.41 -23.65
CA GLY A 399 -3.30 12.73 -23.39
C GLY A 399 -1.83 12.69 -23.01
N THR A 400 -1.31 11.53 -22.59
CA THR A 400 0.14 11.35 -22.40
C THR A 400 0.87 11.13 -23.74
N VAL A 401 2.10 11.63 -23.85
CA VAL A 401 2.86 11.69 -25.10
C VAL A 401 4.32 11.28 -24.87
N ARG A 402 4.75 10.27 -25.62
CA ARG A 402 6.14 9.75 -25.62
C ARG A 402 6.91 10.15 -26.88
N LEU A 403 6.64 11.34 -27.41
CA LEU A 403 7.34 11.86 -28.59
C LEU A 403 8.48 12.79 -28.16
N PRO A 404 9.58 12.85 -28.95
CA PRO A 404 10.65 13.81 -28.71
C PRO A 404 10.12 15.23 -28.51
N GLY A 405 10.66 15.93 -27.50
CA GLY A 405 10.20 17.26 -27.10
C GLY A 405 9.14 17.26 -26.00
N TYR A 406 8.39 16.17 -25.79
CA TYR A 406 7.31 16.08 -24.78
C TYR A 406 7.67 15.21 -23.57
N HIS A 407 8.61 14.28 -23.71
CA HIS A 407 8.94 13.27 -22.68
C HIS A 407 9.17 13.81 -21.26
N GLN A 408 9.84 14.96 -21.16
CA GLN A 408 10.21 15.57 -19.88
C GLN A 408 9.15 16.56 -19.39
N GLN A 409 8.14 16.89 -20.19
CA GLN A 409 7.14 17.86 -19.77
C GLN A 409 6.11 17.14 -18.90
N ALA A 410 6.05 17.48 -17.61
CA ALA A 410 5.12 16.85 -16.65
C ALA A 410 3.68 16.74 -17.19
N ARG A 411 3.22 17.78 -17.90
CA ARG A 411 1.91 17.87 -18.57
C ARG A 411 1.60 16.75 -19.55
N TYR A 412 2.61 16.25 -20.24
CA TYR A 412 2.43 15.24 -21.28
C TYR A 412 3.08 13.92 -20.89
N ALA A 413 3.89 13.90 -19.83
CA ALA A 413 4.53 12.70 -19.36
C ALA A 413 3.52 11.81 -18.64
N GLU A 414 3.66 10.50 -18.84
CA GLU A 414 3.19 9.53 -17.85
C GLU A 414 4.00 9.72 -16.58
N TRP A 415 3.37 9.63 -15.41
CA TRP A 415 3.99 9.76 -14.10
C TRP A 415 4.38 8.40 -13.50
N VAL A 416 4.10 7.33 -14.25
CA VAL A 416 4.40 5.94 -13.94
C VAL A 416 5.44 5.45 -14.91
N ARG A 417 6.45 4.72 -14.41
CA ARG A 417 7.45 4.05 -15.23
C ARG A 417 6.79 2.90 -15.98
N TYR A 418 6.99 2.81 -17.30
CA TYR A 418 6.48 1.67 -18.06
C TYR A 418 7.15 0.35 -17.65
N LEU A 419 6.72 -0.77 -18.24
CA LEU A 419 7.46 -2.03 -18.09
C LEU A 419 8.79 -1.95 -18.85
N ASP A 420 9.92 -2.05 -18.17
CA ASP A 420 11.24 -1.85 -18.78
C ASP A 420 11.79 -3.11 -19.48
N ALA A 421 10.99 -3.67 -20.38
CA ALA A 421 11.29 -4.87 -21.16
C ALA A 421 11.21 -4.59 -22.67
N ASP A 422 12.20 -5.03 -23.45
CA ASP A 422 12.25 -4.86 -24.91
C ASP A 422 11.45 -5.94 -25.66
N TYR A 423 10.96 -5.57 -26.85
CA TYR A 423 10.04 -6.35 -27.67
C TYR A 423 10.66 -7.61 -28.32
N PRO A 424 11.93 -7.63 -28.79
CA PRO A 424 12.52 -8.82 -29.44
C PRO A 424 12.70 -10.01 -28.48
N SER A 425 12.84 -9.72 -27.19
CA SER A 425 13.17 -10.68 -26.13
C SER A 425 11.97 -11.37 -25.50
N TRP A 426 10.75 -10.88 -25.73
CA TRP A 426 9.55 -11.44 -25.11
C TRP A 426 9.15 -12.82 -25.64
N SER A 427 9.51 -13.17 -26.88
CA SER A 427 9.38 -14.55 -27.36
C SER A 427 10.28 -15.54 -26.60
N SER A 428 11.42 -15.04 -26.09
CA SER A 428 12.39 -15.79 -25.28
C SER A 428 11.99 -15.79 -23.81
N VAL A 429 11.51 -14.66 -23.27
CA VAL A 429 10.99 -14.55 -21.90
C VAL A 429 9.70 -15.33 -21.71
N GLY A 430 8.77 -15.28 -22.67
CA GLY A 430 7.59 -16.14 -22.68
C GLY A 430 7.97 -17.63 -22.66
N LYS A 431 8.94 -18.07 -23.48
CA LYS A 431 9.45 -19.46 -23.42
C LYS A 431 10.18 -19.79 -22.12
N TYR A 432 10.83 -18.83 -21.46
CA TYR A 432 11.54 -19.04 -20.20
C TYR A 432 10.57 -19.17 -19.02
N LEU A 433 9.58 -18.27 -18.94
CA LEU A 433 8.51 -18.26 -17.94
C LEU A 433 7.55 -19.45 -18.09
N ILE A 434 7.21 -19.85 -19.33
CA ILE A 434 6.33 -21.01 -19.60
C ILE A 434 7.00 -22.35 -19.25
N ASN A 435 8.34 -22.45 -19.36
CA ASN A 435 9.06 -23.72 -19.16
C ASN A 435 9.71 -23.86 -17.76
N GLY A 436 9.37 -22.99 -16.80
CA GLY A 436 9.91 -23.07 -15.43
C GLY A 436 11.43 -22.89 -15.34
N GLY A 437 12.01 -22.17 -16.30
CA GLY A 437 13.43 -21.82 -16.26
C GLY A 437 13.67 -20.79 -15.16
N GLY A 438 14.49 -21.15 -14.16
CA GLY A 438 15.23 -20.28 -13.23
C GLY A 438 14.56 -19.00 -12.71
N THR A 439 14.28 -18.98 -11.41
CA THR A 439 13.82 -17.82 -10.63
C THR A 439 14.95 -16.79 -10.39
N GLY A 440 15.41 -16.13 -11.45
CA GLY A 440 16.44 -15.09 -11.33
C GLY A 440 16.19 -13.89 -12.23
N ASP A 441 15.97 -12.73 -11.62
CA ASP A 441 15.84 -11.42 -12.28
C ASP A 441 17.02 -11.12 -13.23
N GLU A 442 18.19 -11.71 -12.97
CA GLU A 442 19.44 -11.52 -13.70
C GLU A 442 19.44 -12.13 -15.11
N ALA A 443 18.75 -13.26 -15.31
CA ALA A 443 18.63 -13.86 -16.63
C ALA A 443 17.63 -13.07 -17.50
N LEU A 444 16.60 -12.49 -16.88
CA LEU A 444 15.59 -11.66 -17.53
C LEU A 444 16.13 -10.27 -17.90
N SER A 445 16.87 -9.58 -17.01
CA SER A 445 17.31 -8.19 -17.24
C SER A 445 18.30 -8.04 -18.40
N VAL A 446 19.16 -9.05 -18.62
CA VAL A 446 20.11 -9.12 -19.75
C VAL A 446 19.41 -9.54 -21.06
N LEU A 447 18.40 -10.43 -20.99
CA LEU A 447 17.62 -10.81 -22.16
C LEU A 447 16.72 -9.66 -22.63
N LEU A 448 16.23 -8.83 -21.72
CA LEU A 448 15.18 -7.84 -21.97
C LEU A 448 15.65 -6.46 -22.44
N ASN A 449 16.96 -6.22 -22.64
CA ASN A 449 17.51 -4.90 -23.03
C ASN A 449 16.85 -3.74 -22.26
N SER A 450 16.72 -3.96 -20.94
CA SER A 450 16.11 -3.02 -20.01
C SER A 450 16.89 -1.70 -20.02
N GLN A 451 16.18 -0.58 -19.97
CA GLN A 451 16.82 0.73 -19.92
C GLN A 451 17.57 0.91 -18.60
N ARG A 452 17.08 0.33 -17.50
CA ARG A 452 17.82 0.13 -16.24
C ARG A 452 17.23 -1.07 -15.48
N SER A 453 17.10 -1.04 -14.14
CA SER A 453 16.61 -2.21 -13.38
C SER A 453 15.15 -2.48 -13.69
N LEU A 454 14.80 -3.75 -13.90
CA LEU A 454 13.40 -4.15 -14.08
C LEU A 454 12.54 -3.82 -12.86
N ALA A 455 13.15 -3.77 -11.67
CA ALA A 455 12.48 -3.43 -10.42
C ALA A 455 11.89 -2.00 -10.45
N GLU A 456 12.45 -1.08 -11.25
CA GLU A 456 11.92 0.28 -11.40
C GLU A 456 10.60 0.35 -12.19
N SER A 457 10.22 -0.73 -12.89
CA SER A 457 8.99 -0.80 -13.69
C SER A 457 7.75 -0.56 -12.85
N LEU A 458 6.74 0.10 -13.42
CA LEU A 458 5.41 0.31 -12.82
C LEU A 458 5.39 1.17 -11.53
N HIS A 459 6.54 1.69 -11.12
CA HIS A 459 6.67 2.62 -10.00
C HIS A 459 6.42 4.07 -10.44
N PRO A 460 6.11 4.98 -9.50
CA PRO A 460 6.12 6.40 -9.78
C PRO A 460 7.50 6.82 -10.27
N ASN A 461 7.54 7.46 -11.44
CA ASN A 461 8.76 8.04 -11.99
C ASN A 461 9.03 9.42 -11.36
N TYR A 462 10.00 10.20 -11.83
CA TYR A 462 10.30 11.53 -11.29
C TYR A 462 9.05 12.39 -11.07
N TRP A 463 8.13 12.43 -12.05
CA TRP A 463 6.91 13.24 -11.97
C TRP A 463 5.90 12.65 -10.98
N GLY A 464 5.74 11.33 -10.95
CA GLY A 464 4.89 10.66 -9.97
C GLY A 464 5.42 10.78 -8.54
N GLN A 465 6.73 10.66 -8.33
CA GLN A 465 7.36 10.87 -7.02
C GLN A 465 7.20 12.31 -6.54
N ARG A 466 7.30 13.28 -7.46
CA ARG A 466 6.99 14.69 -7.18
C ARG A 466 5.52 14.89 -6.82
N ALA A 467 4.59 14.25 -7.53
CA ALA A 467 3.16 14.31 -7.22
C ALA A 467 2.89 13.78 -5.80
N LEU A 468 3.36 12.57 -5.46
CA LEU A 468 3.22 12.01 -4.12
C LEU A 468 3.91 12.88 -3.06
N GLY A 469 5.09 13.41 -3.37
CA GLY A 469 5.81 14.36 -2.51
C GLY A 469 5.03 15.65 -2.25
N ASN A 470 4.33 16.17 -3.26
CA ASN A 470 3.47 17.34 -3.12
C ASN A 470 2.16 17.02 -2.39
N CYS A 471 1.59 15.81 -2.53
CA CYS A 471 0.52 15.34 -1.64
C CYS A 471 0.97 15.37 -0.17
N LEU A 472 2.17 14.84 0.13
CA LEU A 472 2.72 14.83 1.48
C LEU A 472 3.04 16.25 1.99
N ARG A 473 3.50 17.14 1.10
CA ARG A 473 3.76 18.56 1.40
C ARG A 473 2.50 19.29 1.83
N GLU A 474 1.42 19.18 1.04
CA GLU A 474 0.14 19.81 1.37
C GLU A 474 -0.44 19.21 2.65
N TYR A 475 -0.28 17.90 2.85
CA TYR A 475 -0.76 17.26 4.07
C TYR A 475 -0.01 17.78 5.28
N PHE A 476 1.32 17.87 5.19
CA PHE A 476 2.15 18.38 6.29
C PHE A 476 1.80 19.82 6.64
N LYS A 477 1.51 20.65 5.63
CA LYS A 477 1.01 22.03 5.83
C LYS A 477 -0.26 22.01 6.69
N GLU A 478 -1.31 21.35 6.21
CA GLU A 478 -2.62 21.35 6.83
C GLU A 478 -2.62 20.64 8.21
N ALA A 479 -1.86 19.55 8.33
CA ALA A 479 -1.69 18.82 9.59
C ALA A 479 -0.90 19.63 10.63
N SER A 480 -0.02 20.54 10.21
CA SER A 480 0.70 21.43 11.14
C SER A 480 -0.22 22.48 11.77
N GLU A 481 -1.28 22.87 11.05
CA GLU A 481 -2.27 23.88 11.47
C GLU A 481 -3.42 23.27 12.30
N THR A 482 -3.66 21.96 12.17
CA THR A 482 -4.78 21.25 12.82
C THR A 482 -4.33 20.45 14.03
N GLY A 483 -5.09 20.44 15.13
CA GLY A 483 -4.75 19.64 16.32
C GLY A 483 -4.87 18.12 16.08
N PRO A 484 -6.05 17.61 15.67
CA PRO A 484 -6.27 16.19 15.44
C PRO A 484 -5.62 15.65 14.14
N PRO A 485 -5.41 14.33 14.02
CA PRO A 485 -5.05 13.70 12.75
C PRO A 485 -6.13 13.93 11.69
N ILE A 486 -5.70 14.30 10.47
CA ILE A 486 -6.59 14.52 9.33
C ILE A 486 -6.44 13.42 8.28
N ARG A 487 -7.48 13.25 7.46
CA ARG A 487 -7.54 12.28 6.35
C ARG A 487 -7.89 13.00 5.07
N ARG A 488 -7.12 12.81 4.01
CA ARG A 488 -7.28 13.56 2.76
C ARG A 488 -7.12 12.65 1.56
N SER A 489 -7.92 12.89 0.53
CA SER A 489 -7.66 12.37 -0.81
C SER A 489 -6.80 13.39 -1.55
N CYS A 490 -5.79 12.90 -2.27
CA CYS A 490 -4.91 13.69 -3.09
C CYS A 490 -5.20 13.48 -4.58
N PHE A 491 -5.24 14.57 -5.33
CA PHE A 491 -5.52 14.57 -6.76
C PHE A 491 -4.79 15.73 -7.45
N VAL A 492 -4.58 15.62 -8.76
CA VAL A 492 -4.09 16.75 -9.57
C VAL A 492 -5.28 17.66 -9.89
N GLY A 493 -5.26 18.93 -9.46
CA GLY A 493 -6.47 19.74 -9.54
C GLY A 493 -6.55 21.03 -8.70
N GLY A 494 -5.45 21.48 -8.08
CA GLY A 494 -5.40 22.76 -7.37
C GLY A 494 -5.57 23.97 -8.29
N VAL A 495 -5.71 25.18 -7.74
CA VAL A 495 -5.84 26.42 -8.54
C VAL A 495 -4.60 26.60 -9.46
N GLY A 496 -4.75 26.41 -10.77
CA GLY A 496 -3.63 26.50 -11.74
C GLY A 496 -3.77 25.56 -12.95
N ASP A 497 -2.67 25.38 -13.71
CA ASP A 497 -2.60 24.44 -14.85
C ASP A 497 -2.71 23.00 -14.32
N PHE A 498 -3.88 22.38 -14.50
CA PHE A 498 -4.30 21.14 -13.83
C PHE A 498 -3.54 19.86 -14.25
N ASP A 499 -2.50 19.98 -15.07
CA ASP A 499 -1.71 18.85 -15.59
C ASP A 499 -0.25 18.94 -15.09
N HIS A 500 -0.01 19.32 -13.83
CA HIS A 500 1.35 19.40 -13.28
C HIS A 500 1.38 19.04 -11.80
N PRO A 501 2.37 18.26 -11.33
CA PRO A 501 2.43 17.79 -9.94
C PRO A 501 2.62 18.90 -8.92
N ASP A 502 2.92 20.13 -9.31
CA ASP A 502 2.99 21.26 -8.37
C ASP A 502 1.61 21.71 -7.87
N TYR A 503 0.56 21.36 -8.61
CA TYR A 503 -0.83 21.68 -8.29
C TYR A 503 -1.57 20.48 -7.72
N MET A 504 -0.86 19.53 -7.08
CA MET A 504 -1.53 18.55 -6.23
C MET A 504 -2.33 19.29 -5.16
N ALA A 505 -3.57 18.83 -4.95
CA ALA A 505 -4.48 19.37 -3.97
C ALA A 505 -5.02 18.27 -3.07
N LEU A 506 -5.48 18.68 -1.90
CA LEU A 506 -6.12 17.80 -0.94
C LEU A 506 -7.61 18.12 -0.86
N LYS A 507 -8.43 17.07 -0.79
CA LYS A 507 -9.86 17.15 -0.48
C LYS A 507 -10.17 16.25 0.72
N ASP A 508 -11.23 16.58 1.44
CA ASP A 508 -11.76 15.68 2.47
C ASP A 508 -12.13 14.34 1.85
N LEU A 509 -11.76 13.25 2.53
CA LEU A 509 -12.29 11.94 2.21
C LEU A 509 -13.76 11.86 2.64
N PRO A 510 -14.63 11.25 1.83
CA PRO A 510 -16.03 11.04 2.20
C PRO A 510 -16.16 10.42 3.59
N ALA A 511 -17.16 10.87 4.34
CA ALA A 511 -17.48 10.23 5.60
C ALA A 511 -18.00 8.81 5.34
N HIS A 512 -17.42 7.84 6.06
CA HIS A 512 -17.91 6.47 6.06
C HIS A 512 -19.36 6.40 6.58
N SER A 513 -20.14 5.46 6.04
CA SER A 513 -21.50 5.21 6.49
C SER A 513 -21.49 4.82 7.97
N LYS A 514 -22.16 5.60 8.82
CA LYS A 514 -22.26 5.36 10.27
C LYS A 514 -23.72 5.25 10.68
N PHE A 515 -24.06 4.15 11.33
CA PHE A 515 -25.39 3.86 11.88
C PHE A 515 -25.29 3.79 13.40
N THR A 516 -26.27 4.34 14.13
CA THR A 516 -26.19 4.44 15.59
C THR A 516 -27.50 4.03 16.24
N ASP A 517 -27.39 3.26 17.32
CA ASP A 517 -28.46 2.96 18.28
C ASP A 517 -28.12 3.65 19.60
N THR A 518 -28.89 4.68 19.99
CA THR A 518 -28.61 5.55 21.14
C THR A 518 -29.45 5.19 22.39
N VAL A 519 -29.80 3.92 22.56
CA VAL A 519 -30.67 3.51 23.66
C VAL A 519 -29.88 3.19 24.92
N ASN A 520 -30.20 3.91 25.99
CA ASN A 520 -29.78 3.61 27.35
C ASN A 520 -30.45 2.33 27.86
N ALA A 521 -29.65 1.35 28.27
CA ALA A 521 -30.14 0.10 28.85
C ALA A 521 -29.14 -0.49 29.85
N THR A 522 -29.65 -1.07 30.94
CA THR A 522 -28.84 -1.88 31.84
C THR A 522 -28.36 -3.13 31.11
N ILE A 523 -27.07 -3.46 31.27
CA ILE A 523 -26.52 -4.67 30.67
C ILE A 523 -27.13 -5.88 31.38
N GLY A 524 -27.68 -6.81 30.59
CA GLY A 524 -28.29 -8.04 31.08
C GLY A 524 -27.57 -9.29 30.59
N ASN A 525 -28.23 -10.44 30.71
CA ASN A 525 -27.67 -11.74 30.34
C ASN A 525 -28.60 -12.52 29.37
N PRO A 526 -28.54 -12.28 28.04
CA PRO A 526 -27.95 -11.12 27.38
C PRO A 526 -28.94 -9.96 27.17
N ILE A 527 -28.41 -8.75 27.08
CA ILE A 527 -29.10 -7.68 26.32
C ILE A 527 -28.85 -7.88 24.82
N THR A 528 -29.91 -7.68 24.02
CA THR A 528 -29.83 -7.72 22.54
C THR A 528 -30.27 -6.38 21.96
N ARG A 529 -29.41 -5.77 21.15
CA ARG A 529 -29.63 -4.49 20.47
C ARG A 529 -29.39 -4.64 18.98
N THR A 530 -30.02 -3.81 18.15
CA THR A 530 -30.01 -4.01 16.70
C THR A 530 -29.92 -2.71 15.95
N ILE A 531 -29.08 -2.70 14.91
CA ILE A 531 -29.00 -1.64 13.91
C ILE A 531 -29.46 -2.23 12.58
N THR A 532 -30.32 -1.50 11.86
CA THR A 532 -30.69 -1.88 10.49
C THR A 532 -29.96 -0.98 9.51
N VAL A 533 -29.10 -1.58 8.69
CA VAL A 533 -28.45 -0.92 7.56
C VAL A 533 -29.40 -0.98 6.36
N PRO A 534 -29.73 0.15 5.70
CA PRO A 534 -30.62 0.16 4.56
C PRO A 534 -30.01 -0.52 3.34
N THR A 535 -30.85 -0.93 2.39
CA THR A 535 -30.38 -1.45 1.10
C THR A 535 -29.66 -0.36 0.30
N GLY A 536 -28.71 -0.77 -0.55
CA GLY A 536 -27.96 0.15 -1.42
C GLY A 536 -26.81 0.87 -0.72
N VAL A 537 -26.54 0.58 0.55
CA VAL A 537 -25.27 0.93 1.19
C VAL A 537 -24.18 0.12 0.50
N THR A 538 -23.18 0.80 -0.05
CA THR A 538 -22.03 0.14 -0.66
C THR A 538 -21.40 -0.79 0.36
N ALA A 539 -21.22 -2.05 -0.02
CA ALA A 539 -20.51 -3.00 0.82
C ALA A 539 -19.12 -2.44 1.14
N GLY A 540 -18.83 -2.39 2.44
CA GLY A 540 -17.50 -2.06 2.93
C GLY A 540 -16.68 -3.33 3.12
N HIS A 541 -15.37 -3.20 3.23
CA HIS A 541 -14.50 -4.33 3.53
C HIS A 541 -14.31 -4.55 5.03
N TYR A 542 -14.59 -3.50 5.82
CA TYR A 542 -14.49 -3.55 7.26
C TYR A 542 -15.70 -2.88 7.88
N PHE A 543 -15.99 -3.32 9.10
CA PHE A 543 -16.80 -2.52 10.00
C PHE A 543 -16.00 -2.20 11.25
N GLN A 544 -16.25 -1.02 11.80
CA GLN A 544 -15.84 -0.64 13.14
C GLN A 544 -17.08 -0.54 14.01
N TRP A 545 -17.03 -1.22 15.15
CA TRP A 545 -18.01 -1.02 16.20
C TRP A 545 -17.51 0.05 17.18
N LEU A 546 -18.44 0.91 17.61
CA LEU A 546 -18.18 2.01 18.52
C LEU A 546 -19.11 1.85 19.72
N PRO A 547 -18.73 1.06 20.74
CA PRO A 547 -19.53 0.91 21.96
C PRO A 547 -19.49 2.18 22.80
N ASP A 548 -20.64 2.52 23.37
CA ASP A 548 -20.74 3.45 24.49
C ASP A 548 -21.27 2.67 25.70
N ILE A 549 -20.34 2.10 26.46
CA ILE A 549 -20.63 1.17 27.56
C ILE A 549 -19.85 1.61 28.80
N SER A 550 -20.58 1.77 29.90
CA SER A 550 -20.01 1.97 31.22
C SER A 550 -20.09 0.67 32.02
N HIS A 551 -18.94 0.05 32.31
CA HIS A 551 -18.88 -1.15 33.16
C HIS A 551 -17.65 -1.13 34.07
N PRO A 552 -17.78 -1.32 35.40
CA PRO A 552 -16.62 -1.29 36.31
C PRO A 552 -15.62 -2.43 36.08
N ARG A 553 -16.07 -3.54 35.50
CA ARG A 553 -15.26 -4.75 35.24
C ARG A 553 -15.46 -5.27 33.82
N LYS A 554 -14.63 -4.90 32.87
CA LYS A 554 -14.76 -5.38 31.48
C LYS A 554 -14.62 -6.90 31.37
N GLY A 555 -13.90 -7.56 32.27
CA GLY A 555 -13.75 -9.02 32.29
C GLY A 555 -15.05 -9.81 32.42
N GLN A 556 -16.10 -9.21 32.98
CA GLN A 556 -17.40 -9.85 33.16
C GLN A 556 -18.22 -9.91 31.86
N LEU A 557 -17.88 -9.04 30.90
CA LEU A 557 -18.61 -8.90 29.65
C LEU A 557 -18.15 -9.91 28.60
N ARG A 558 -19.11 -10.60 27.99
CA ARG A 558 -18.98 -11.22 26.66
C ARG A 558 -19.76 -10.37 25.67
N ILE A 559 -19.17 -10.04 24.51
CA ILE A 559 -19.76 -9.14 23.53
C ILE A 559 -19.62 -9.74 22.14
N HIS A 560 -20.75 -9.99 21.48
CA HIS A 560 -20.80 -10.46 20.10
C HIS A 560 -21.57 -9.48 19.21
N ILE A 561 -21.12 -9.34 17.97
CA ILE A 561 -21.87 -8.70 16.90
C ILE A 561 -22.20 -9.78 15.86
N ILE A 562 -23.44 -9.80 15.38
CA ILE A 562 -23.90 -10.73 14.36
C ILE A 562 -24.31 -9.90 13.14
N ALA A 563 -23.66 -10.13 12.01
CA ALA A 563 -23.95 -9.48 10.74
C ALA A 563 -25.25 -10.02 10.10
N PRO A 564 -25.82 -9.35 9.07
CA PRO A 564 -27.07 -9.75 8.44
C PRO A 564 -27.04 -11.16 7.83
N ASP A 565 -25.89 -11.60 7.35
CA ASP A 565 -25.66 -12.95 6.82
C ASP A 565 -25.49 -14.03 7.92
N GLY A 566 -25.54 -13.64 9.20
CA GLY A 566 -25.37 -14.53 10.34
C GLY A 566 -23.92 -14.68 10.82
N THR A 567 -22.95 -14.04 10.18
CA THR A 567 -21.55 -14.07 10.61
C THR A 567 -21.41 -13.49 12.02
N LEU A 568 -20.79 -14.26 12.91
CA LEU A 568 -20.59 -13.89 14.31
C LEU A 568 -19.18 -13.35 14.53
N PHE A 569 -19.11 -12.13 15.07
CA PHE A 569 -17.89 -11.46 15.49
C PHE A 569 -17.82 -11.43 17.01
N ALA A 570 -16.90 -12.21 17.59
CA ALA A 570 -16.56 -12.12 18.99
C ALA A 570 -15.72 -10.86 19.22
N MET A 571 -16.35 -9.81 19.76
CA MET A 571 -15.67 -8.56 20.08
C MET A 571 -14.93 -8.66 21.41
N ARG A 572 -15.48 -9.46 22.32
CA ARG A 572 -14.90 -9.74 23.63
C ARG A 572 -15.42 -11.05 24.22
N ASP A 573 -14.53 -11.80 24.85
CA ASP A 573 -14.87 -12.98 25.65
C ASP A 573 -14.87 -12.68 27.15
N PHE A 574 -15.68 -13.46 27.88
CA PHE A 574 -15.67 -13.47 29.34
C PHE A 574 -14.27 -13.87 29.84
N ASN A 575 -13.66 -13.00 30.62
CA ASN A 575 -12.35 -13.21 31.22
C ASN A 575 -12.36 -12.58 32.63
N PRO A 576 -12.69 -13.34 33.69
CA PRO A 576 -12.80 -12.80 35.04
C PRO A 576 -11.48 -12.26 35.60
N GLY A 577 -10.34 -12.65 35.01
CA GLY A 577 -9.03 -12.09 35.35
C GLY A 577 -8.84 -10.63 34.90
N ASP A 578 -9.65 -10.12 33.96
CA ASP A 578 -9.58 -8.74 33.49
C ASP A 578 -10.44 -7.80 34.36
N THR A 579 -9.80 -7.28 35.39
CA THR A 579 -10.43 -6.50 36.46
C THR A 579 -10.62 -5.02 36.14
N GLY A 580 -10.19 -4.53 34.98
CA GLY A 580 -10.27 -3.11 34.61
C GLY A 580 -11.69 -2.65 34.29
N ALA A 581 -11.91 -1.33 34.26
CA ALA A 581 -13.16 -0.79 33.73
C ALA A 581 -13.24 -1.00 32.20
N PHE A 582 -14.46 -1.07 31.67
CA PHE A 582 -14.68 -0.98 30.24
C PHE A 582 -14.44 0.48 29.82
N GLY A 583 -13.48 0.68 28.93
CA GLY A 583 -13.28 1.95 28.26
C GLY A 583 -13.96 1.92 26.90
N ASN A 584 -14.39 3.08 26.40
CA ASN A 584 -14.85 3.23 25.02
C ASN A 584 -13.68 2.89 24.09
N GLY A 585 -13.65 1.64 23.64
CA GLY A 585 -12.65 1.10 22.74
C GLY A 585 -13.30 0.82 21.40
N THR A 586 -12.63 1.21 20.33
CA THR A 586 -13.04 0.86 18.99
C THR A 586 -12.31 -0.41 18.58
N SER A 587 -12.94 -1.23 17.75
CA SER A 587 -12.19 -2.24 17.01
C SER A 587 -12.79 -2.46 15.65
N THR A 588 -11.92 -2.61 14.67
CA THR A 588 -12.33 -2.88 13.31
C THR A 588 -12.26 -4.39 13.07
N ARG A 589 -13.15 -4.89 12.22
CA ARG A 589 -13.24 -6.29 11.81
C ARG A 589 -13.44 -6.34 10.32
N ASP A 590 -12.75 -7.28 9.67
CA ASP A 590 -12.99 -7.63 8.28
C ASP A 590 -14.42 -8.16 8.13
N TYR A 591 -15.13 -7.63 7.15
CA TYR A 591 -16.44 -8.08 6.74
C TYR A 591 -16.68 -7.68 5.28
N THR A 592 -16.71 -8.68 4.39
CA THR A 592 -16.90 -8.48 2.95
C THR A 592 -18.30 -8.83 2.46
N GLY A 593 -19.20 -9.24 3.36
CA GLY A 593 -20.58 -9.56 3.03
C GLY A 593 -21.40 -8.31 2.71
N ASP A 594 -22.61 -8.50 2.18
CA ASP A 594 -23.57 -7.39 2.02
C ASP A 594 -23.95 -6.86 3.41
N PRO A 595 -23.60 -5.61 3.76
CA PRO A 595 -23.89 -5.07 5.08
C PRO A 595 -25.37 -4.72 5.26
N SER A 596 -26.19 -4.78 4.20
CA SER A 596 -27.60 -4.45 4.23
C SER A 596 -28.37 -5.40 5.14
N GLY A 597 -29.25 -4.83 5.96
CA GLY A 597 -30.09 -5.59 6.86
C GLY A 597 -29.68 -5.46 8.33
N LYS A 598 -30.04 -6.47 9.11
CA LYS A 598 -30.05 -6.39 10.57
C LYS A 598 -28.74 -6.84 11.19
N TRP A 599 -28.00 -5.89 11.75
CA TRP A 599 -26.87 -6.14 12.63
C TRP A 599 -27.35 -6.28 14.06
N THR A 600 -26.90 -7.32 14.77
CA THR A 600 -27.33 -7.62 16.13
C THR A 600 -26.15 -7.61 17.09
N LEU A 601 -26.17 -6.69 18.06
CA LEU A 601 -25.26 -6.66 19.19
C LEU A 601 -25.85 -7.49 20.34
N LYS A 602 -25.06 -8.39 20.90
CA LYS A 602 -25.39 -9.13 22.13
C LYS A 602 -24.30 -8.90 23.18
N ILE A 603 -24.72 -8.49 24.37
CA ILE A 603 -23.82 -8.31 25.51
C ILE A 603 -24.35 -9.19 26.64
N TRP A 604 -23.50 -10.06 27.18
CA TRP A 604 -23.75 -10.84 28.38
C TRP A 604 -22.88 -10.28 29.50
N ASP A 605 -23.50 -9.93 30.62
CA ASP A 605 -22.80 -9.81 31.89
C ASP A 605 -22.82 -11.17 32.60
N ASN A 606 -21.69 -11.87 32.57
CA ASN A 606 -21.59 -13.25 33.05
C ASN A 606 -21.31 -13.34 34.55
N ASP A 607 -21.15 -12.22 35.24
CA ASP A 607 -20.92 -12.17 36.68
C ASP A 607 -21.64 -10.95 37.29
N PRO A 608 -22.75 -11.17 38.02
CA PRO A 608 -23.64 -10.11 38.49
C PRO A 608 -23.05 -9.25 39.62
N THR A 609 -21.78 -9.44 39.99
CA THR A 609 -21.14 -8.70 41.09
C THR A 609 -21.07 -7.19 40.83
N TYR A 610 -20.93 -6.76 39.58
CA TYR A 610 -20.97 -5.35 39.19
C TYR A 610 -21.96 -5.19 38.05
N ASN A 611 -22.72 -4.09 38.06
CA ASN A 611 -23.63 -3.77 36.98
C ASN A 611 -22.96 -2.78 36.02
N GLY A 612 -23.29 -2.86 34.74
CA GLY A 612 -23.01 -1.80 33.79
C GLY A 612 -24.22 -1.34 32.99
N THR A 613 -24.00 -0.28 32.24
CA THR A 613 -25.00 0.36 31.39
C THR A 613 -24.43 0.52 29.99
N MET A 614 -25.26 0.20 29.00
CA MET A 614 -25.02 0.54 27.62
C MET A 614 -25.78 1.84 27.32
N HIS A 615 -25.08 2.86 26.86
CA HIS A 615 -25.66 4.15 26.46
C HIS A 615 -25.99 4.18 24.96
N GLY A 616 -25.27 3.37 24.18
CA GLY A 616 -25.51 3.16 22.78
C GLY A 616 -24.38 2.41 22.11
N TRP A 617 -24.48 2.27 20.80
CA TRP A 617 -23.38 1.84 19.96
C TRP A 617 -23.56 2.34 18.53
N SER A 618 -22.46 2.43 17.80
CA SER A 618 -22.50 2.67 16.36
C SER A 618 -21.80 1.57 15.58
N LEU A 619 -22.26 1.39 14.35
CA LEU A 619 -21.62 0.61 13.31
C LEU A 619 -21.14 1.57 12.23
N LYS A 620 -19.84 1.58 11.94
CA LYS A 620 -19.23 2.36 10.85
C LYS A 620 -18.71 1.40 9.80
N LEU A 621 -19.03 1.61 8.52
CA LEU A 621 -18.66 0.75 7.40
C LEU A 621 -17.64 1.44 6.49
N PHE A 622 -16.56 0.73 6.14
CA PHE A 622 -15.42 1.26 5.39
C PHE A 622 -15.48 0.95 3.91
#